data_AF-A0A7V3YDX2-F1
#
_entry.id   AF-A0A7V3YDX2-F1
#
_cell.length_a   1.000
_cell.length_b   1.000
_cell.length_c   1.000
_cell.angle_alpha   90.00
_cell.angle_beta   90.00
_cell.angle_gamma   90.00
#
_symmetry.space_group_name_H-M   'P 1'
#
loop_
_entity.id
_entity.type
_entity.pdbx_description
1 polymer ?
#
loop_
_entity_poly.entity_id
_entity_poly.type
_entity_poly.pdbx_seq_one_letter_code
_entity_poly.pdbx_strand_id
1 'polypeptide(L)'
;MVDINLFEDEEKEEKVPPQDISSKGKEEKPSSSLLSEEDFGFEEELGGPDLEQLGPDMFEEETPSGTPGKKKASPPRKAQKPVSWSFIIVVVLIAGGFIAFLQYGMKRFAYAPPKQSPSRSVKPSLPGPVATRPLVGIKKDSLQGVSPGGVQLASGTYLDATKAVVENLCKNGQFAGLLLKEDQFYVEYVSDVKGISQAIGKQVQGWLSASEFKASPEERQRLLNGVRYFGVISGKFQPGLPNLTSATKESGSVDQFIEKLNALLNQNKVSSRKVQKLPSYTDKGTLKTPVSVWAEGDRQNIMAFLESLKSFPGNYGVSKVLLVPAEKNDFQADRIKMVFDFVVSG
;
A
#
# COMPACT_ATOMS: atom_id res chain seq x y z
N MET A 1 23.73 -38.96 24.59
CA MET A 1 24.77 -37.93 24.55
C MET A 1 25.92 -38.53 23.80
N VAL A 2 26.16 -38.09 22.58
CA VAL A 2 27.23 -38.59 21.70
C VAL A 2 28.03 -37.38 21.27
N ASP A 3 29.31 -37.42 21.59
CA ASP A 3 30.29 -36.36 21.41
C ASP A 3 30.56 -36.08 19.94
N ILE A 4 30.65 -34.79 19.61
CA ILE A 4 31.09 -34.27 18.32
C ILE A 4 32.43 -33.62 18.60
N ASN A 5 33.51 -34.26 18.16
CA ASN A 5 34.83 -33.64 17.99
C ASN A 5 35.25 -33.97 16.55
N LEU A 6 35.51 -32.99 15.70
CA LEU A 6 36.61 -32.00 15.67
C LEU A 6 37.61 -32.46 14.60
N PHE A 7 38.22 -31.48 13.93
CA PHE A 7 39.16 -31.54 12.80
C PHE A 7 38.54 -31.68 11.42
N GLU A 8 39.05 -31.02 10.38
CA GLU A 8 39.77 -29.74 10.16
C GLU A 8 40.05 -29.75 8.64
N ASP A 9 40.16 -28.55 8.06
CA ASP A 9 40.93 -28.20 6.87
C ASP A 9 40.55 -28.79 5.49
N GLU A 10 40.18 -27.89 4.57
CA GLU A 10 41.11 -27.53 3.48
C GLU A 10 40.64 -26.28 2.73
N GLU A 11 41.46 -25.24 2.80
CA GLU A 11 41.45 -24.04 1.97
C GLU A 11 41.78 -24.38 0.51
N LYS A 12 41.08 -23.79 -0.46
CA LYS A 12 41.67 -23.40 -1.75
C LYS A 12 41.11 -22.05 -2.22
N GLU A 13 41.95 -21.04 -2.06
CA GLU A 13 41.89 -19.78 -2.80
C GLU A 13 42.22 -20.05 -4.29
N GLU A 14 41.41 -19.53 -5.22
CA GLU A 14 41.82 -19.37 -6.61
C GLU A 14 41.70 -17.88 -7.00
N LYS A 15 42.87 -17.26 -7.17
CA LYS A 15 43.07 -15.90 -7.70
C LYS A 15 42.97 -15.94 -9.21
N VAL A 16 42.14 -15.07 -9.80
CA VAL A 16 42.18 -14.75 -11.23
C VAL A 16 42.54 -13.26 -11.40
N PRO A 17 43.53 -12.90 -12.24
CA PRO A 17 44.03 -11.53 -12.40
C PRO A 17 43.18 -10.66 -13.35
N PRO A 18 43.39 -9.33 -13.36
CA PRO A 18 42.55 -8.37 -14.07
C PRO A 18 42.92 -8.24 -15.56
N GLN A 19 41.91 -8.03 -16.42
CA GLN A 19 42.12 -7.57 -17.80
C GLN A 19 41.68 -6.12 -17.95
N ASP A 20 42.67 -5.27 -18.19
CA ASP A 20 42.57 -3.95 -18.83
C ASP A 20 42.32 -4.14 -20.33
N ILE A 21 41.25 -3.55 -20.87
CA ILE A 21 41.19 -3.16 -22.28
C ILE A 21 40.55 -1.78 -22.41
N SER A 22 41.40 -0.85 -22.85
CA SER A 22 41.15 0.51 -23.30
C SER A 22 40.62 0.55 -24.73
N SER A 23 39.61 1.37 -25.00
CA SER A 23 39.26 2.00 -26.30
C SER A 23 38.08 2.96 -26.02
N LYS A 24 38.15 4.29 -26.09
CA LYS A 24 38.62 5.30 -27.08
C LYS A 24 37.73 5.40 -28.34
N GLY A 25 36.94 6.48 -28.39
CA GLY A 25 36.14 6.97 -29.53
C GLY A 25 34.63 6.81 -29.29
N LYS A 26 33.73 7.77 -29.53
CA LYS A 26 33.80 9.00 -30.31
C LYS A 26 32.56 9.86 -29.95
N GLU A 27 32.73 11.18 -29.90
CA GLU A 27 31.65 12.17 -29.85
C GLU A 27 30.72 12.04 -31.05
N GLU A 28 29.41 12.26 -30.83
CA GLU A 28 28.53 12.90 -31.81
C GLU A 28 27.33 13.57 -31.09
N LYS A 29 27.25 14.90 -31.20
CA LYS A 29 26.07 15.73 -30.95
C LYS A 29 25.09 15.58 -32.13
N PRO A 30 23.79 15.80 -31.90
CA PRO A 30 23.17 17.07 -32.34
C PRO A 30 22.21 17.61 -31.26
N SER A 31 22.26 18.87 -30.82
CA SER A 31 21.82 20.13 -31.46
C SER A 31 20.38 20.16 -31.99
N SER A 32 19.58 20.94 -31.24
CA SER A 32 18.53 21.89 -31.67
C SER A 32 17.23 21.38 -32.28
N SER A 33 16.11 21.67 -31.63
CA SER A 33 15.03 22.61 -32.05
C SER A 33 13.88 22.52 -31.02
N LEU A 34 13.57 23.59 -30.27
CA LEU A 34 12.77 24.79 -30.60
C LEU A 34 11.29 24.64 -30.24
N LEU A 35 10.87 25.52 -29.31
CA LEU A 35 9.60 26.24 -29.21
C LEU A 35 8.28 25.45 -29.20
N SER A 36 7.59 25.56 -28.07
CA SER A 36 6.24 26.14 -28.05
C SER A 36 5.93 26.67 -26.65
N GLU A 37 6.10 27.98 -26.49
CA GLU A 37 5.39 28.80 -25.52
C GLU A 37 3.92 28.84 -25.95
N GLU A 38 3.02 28.28 -25.15
CA GLU A 38 1.59 28.60 -25.24
C GLU A 38 1.10 29.02 -23.86
N ASP A 39 1.15 30.34 -23.74
CA ASP A 39 0.43 31.25 -22.88
C ASP A 39 -1.08 31.00 -22.98
N PHE A 40 -1.73 30.52 -21.91
CA PHE A 40 -3.17 30.69 -21.74
C PHE A 40 -3.49 30.94 -20.27
N GLY A 41 -3.75 32.22 -20.00
CA GLY A 41 -4.09 32.76 -18.69
C GLY A 41 -5.43 32.29 -18.14
N PHE A 42 -5.50 32.32 -16.82
CA PHE A 42 -6.75 32.35 -16.08
C PHE A 42 -6.57 33.33 -14.91
N GLU A 43 -6.65 34.62 -15.23
CA GLU A 43 -6.98 35.68 -14.28
C GLU A 43 -8.51 35.84 -14.26
N GLU A 44 -9.13 35.63 -13.11
CA GLU A 44 -10.21 36.43 -12.52
C GLU A 44 -10.66 35.67 -11.25
N GLU A 45 -10.31 36.08 -10.04
CA GLU A 45 -10.72 37.29 -9.33
C GLU A 45 -11.91 37.04 -8.37
N LEU A 46 -11.65 37.42 -7.11
CA LEU A 46 -12.56 37.84 -6.02
C LEU A 46 -13.47 36.84 -5.29
N GLY A 47 -13.29 36.82 -3.96
CA GLY A 47 -14.33 36.37 -3.04
C GLY A 47 -13.91 36.19 -1.58
N GLY A 48 -13.11 37.10 -0.99
CA GLY A 48 -13.03 37.24 0.48
C GLY A 48 -14.36 37.77 1.05
N PRO A 49 -14.68 37.49 2.33
CA PRO A 49 -14.26 38.39 3.44
C PRO A 49 -13.91 37.58 4.72
N ASP A 50 -13.42 38.09 5.83
CA ASP A 50 -12.98 39.39 6.35
C ASP A 50 -12.12 39.00 7.56
N LEU A 51 -10.91 39.52 7.68
CA LEU A 51 -10.03 39.28 8.83
C LEU A 51 -9.55 40.63 9.37
N GLU A 52 -10.48 41.40 9.89
CA GLU A 52 -10.19 42.60 10.68
C GLU A 52 -10.86 42.48 12.06
N GLN A 53 -10.04 42.66 13.10
CA GLN A 53 -10.28 42.82 14.55
C GLN A 53 -9.50 41.74 15.32
N LEU A 54 -8.41 42.02 16.03
CA LEU A 54 -7.93 43.25 16.67
C LEU A 54 -6.43 43.07 16.95
N GLY A 55 -5.61 44.05 16.57
CA GLY A 55 -4.43 44.43 17.36
C GLY A 55 -4.87 45.31 18.55
N PRO A 56 -3.98 46.03 19.25
CA PRO A 56 -2.54 46.20 19.00
C PRO A 56 -1.70 46.11 20.30
N ASP A 57 -0.37 46.04 20.21
CA ASP A 57 0.58 47.07 20.73
C ASP A 57 1.65 46.28 21.54
N MET A 58 2.93 46.60 21.57
CA MET A 58 3.77 47.56 20.86
C MET A 58 5.20 47.02 21.00
N PHE A 59 6.01 47.31 19.99
CA PHE A 59 7.46 47.30 20.06
C PHE A 59 7.96 48.11 21.25
N GLU A 60 8.97 47.61 21.97
CA GLU A 60 10.07 48.46 22.41
C GLU A 60 11.36 47.63 22.47
N GLU A 61 12.28 48.06 21.61
CA GLU A 61 13.67 47.67 21.45
C GLU A 61 14.50 48.40 22.52
N GLU A 62 15.46 47.73 23.16
CA GLU A 62 16.83 48.23 23.41
C GLU A 62 17.63 47.27 24.33
N THR A 63 18.87 46.99 23.94
CA THR A 63 19.98 46.46 24.76
C THR A 63 20.92 47.64 25.11
N PRO A 64 21.95 47.59 25.99
CA PRO A 64 22.65 46.45 26.61
C PRO A 64 23.14 46.61 28.09
N SER A 65 23.74 45.53 28.62
CA SER A 65 24.81 45.39 29.65
C SER A 65 24.75 46.11 31.01
N GLY A 66 24.92 45.33 32.09
CA GLY A 66 25.38 45.83 33.40
C GLY A 66 25.01 44.95 34.59
N THR A 67 25.83 43.95 34.92
CA THR A 67 25.92 43.35 36.27
C THR A 67 26.71 44.31 37.20
N PRO A 68 26.67 44.21 38.56
CA PRO A 68 26.12 43.15 39.40
C PRO A 68 25.35 43.58 40.68
N GLY A 69 24.50 42.67 41.17
CA GLY A 69 24.31 42.44 42.61
C GLY A 69 23.19 43.21 43.34
N LYS A 70 22.11 42.49 43.67
CA LYS A 70 21.49 42.49 45.02
C LYS A 70 20.35 41.47 45.09
N LYS A 71 20.46 40.54 46.05
CA LYS A 71 19.38 39.66 46.49
C LYS A 71 18.26 40.51 47.10
N LYS A 72 17.01 40.36 46.65
CA LYS A 72 15.79 40.15 47.48
C LYS A 72 14.48 40.31 46.69
N ALA A 73 13.50 39.54 47.14
CA ALA A 73 12.05 39.57 46.85
C ALA A 73 11.57 38.90 45.55
N SER A 74 11.24 37.62 45.68
CA SER A 74 10.41 36.84 44.76
C SER A 74 9.01 37.48 44.60
N PRO A 75 8.42 37.52 43.40
CA PRO A 75 7.06 38.01 43.20
C PRO A 75 6.00 36.98 43.65
N PRO A 76 4.78 37.43 43.98
CA PRO A 76 3.73 36.56 44.51
C PRO A 76 3.27 35.56 43.46
N ARG A 77 3.31 34.26 43.80
CA ARG A 77 2.69 33.18 43.03
C ARG A 77 1.20 33.50 42.88
N LYS A 78 0.76 33.78 41.64
CA LYS A 78 -0.68 33.84 41.30
C LYS A 78 -1.29 32.49 41.61
N ALA A 79 -2.27 32.49 42.53
CA ALA A 79 -3.03 31.31 42.90
C ALA A 79 -3.74 30.73 41.67
N GLN A 80 -3.27 29.58 41.21
CA GLN A 80 -3.89 28.81 40.14
C GLN A 80 -5.23 28.30 40.69
N LYS A 81 -6.34 28.81 40.15
CA LYS A 81 -7.68 28.40 40.57
C LYS A 81 -7.82 26.88 40.34
N PRO A 82 -8.32 26.11 41.32
CA PRO A 82 -8.51 24.67 41.15
C PRO A 82 -9.49 24.44 40.01
N VAL A 83 -9.06 23.67 39.00
CA VAL A 83 -9.92 23.22 37.91
C VAL A 83 -11.07 22.42 38.53
N SER A 84 -12.29 22.92 38.35
CA SER A 84 -13.48 22.37 38.98
C SER A 84 -13.75 20.97 38.44
N TRP A 85 -13.59 19.96 39.29
CA TRP A 85 -13.81 18.54 38.97
C TRP A 85 -15.21 18.24 38.42
N SER A 86 -16.19 19.11 38.70
CA SER A 86 -17.54 19.00 38.15
C SER A 86 -17.57 19.07 36.63
N PHE A 87 -16.65 19.81 35.99
CA PHE A 87 -16.58 19.91 34.53
C PHE A 87 -16.14 18.59 33.89
N ILE A 88 -15.22 17.86 34.53
CA ILE A 88 -14.74 16.56 34.04
C ILE A 88 -15.86 15.51 34.13
N ILE A 89 -16.63 15.51 35.22
CA ILE A 89 -17.74 14.57 35.41
C ILE A 89 -18.82 14.78 34.34
N VAL A 90 -19.16 16.03 34.01
CA VAL A 90 -20.16 16.33 32.96
C VAL A 90 -19.70 15.84 31.59
N VAL A 91 -18.43 16.06 31.23
CA VAL A 91 -17.87 15.60 29.95
C VAL A 91 -17.89 14.07 29.85
N VAL A 92 -17.56 13.36 30.93
CA VAL A 92 -17.58 11.89 30.96
C VAL A 92 -19.01 11.35 30.83
N LEU A 93 -20.00 11.98 31.45
CA LEU A 93 -21.42 11.57 31.34
C LEU A 93 -21.98 11.77 29.92
N ILE A 94 -21.64 12.89 29.27
CA ILE A 94 -22.06 13.16 27.89
C ILE A 94 -21.42 12.15 26.93
N ALA A 95 -20.11 11.88 27.07
CA ALA A 95 -19.41 10.90 26.25
C ALA A 95 -19.96 9.48 26.45
N GLY A 96 -20.24 9.08 27.69
CA GLY A 96 -20.84 7.78 28.01
C GLY A 96 -22.26 7.62 27.44
N GLY A 97 -23.10 8.65 27.55
CA GLY A 97 -24.45 8.67 26.97
C GLY A 97 -24.44 8.55 25.44
N PHE A 98 -23.50 9.23 24.77
CA PHE A 98 -23.36 9.17 23.32
C PHE A 98 -22.93 7.79 22.82
N ILE A 99 -22.00 7.13 23.52
CA ILE A 99 -21.56 5.77 23.18
C ILE A 99 -22.71 4.77 23.37
N ALA A 100 -23.47 4.88 24.46
CA ALA A 100 -24.64 4.03 24.69
C ALA A 100 -25.72 4.23 23.61
N PHE A 101 -25.97 5.47 23.19
CA PHE A 101 -26.92 5.77 22.12
C PHE A 101 -26.52 5.12 20.79
N LEU A 102 -25.24 5.17 20.41
CA LEU A 102 -24.75 4.50 19.19
C LEU A 102 -24.90 2.98 19.24
N GLN A 103 -24.62 2.36 20.40
CA GLN A 103 -24.70 0.90 20.53
C GLN A 103 -26.14 0.36 20.57
N TYR A 104 -27.07 1.11 21.17
CA TYR A 104 -28.46 0.66 21.36
C TYR A 104 -29.43 1.19 20.29
N GLY A 105 -29.21 2.39 19.75
CA GLY A 105 -30.11 3.01 18.76
C GLY A 105 -30.09 2.34 17.39
N MET A 106 -28.93 1.86 16.94
CA MET A 106 -28.79 1.26 15.60
C MET A 106 -29.33 -0.16 15.48
N LYS A 107 -29.56 -0.87 16.60
CA LYS A 107 -30.08 -2.25 16.56
C LYS A 107 -31.57 -2.34 16.24
N ARG A 108 -32.33 -1.23 16.27
CA ARG A 108 -33.78 -1.24 16.01
C ARG A 108 -34.20 -0.94 14.57
N PHE A 109 -33.27 -0.59 13.68
CA PHE A 109 -33.60 -0.26 12.28
C PHE A 109 -33.35 -1.38 11.26
N ALA A 110 -32.92 -2.57 11.70
CA ALA A 110 -32.45 -3.62 10.81
C ALA A 110 -33.28 -4.91 10.82
N TYR A 111 -34.62 -4.85 10.87
CA TYR A 111 -35.47 -6.01 10.54
C TYR A 111 -36.83 -5.58 9.97
N ALA A 112 -36.83 -5.12 8.72
CA ALA A 112 -38.02 -5.22 7.88
C ALA A 112 -37.84 -6.47 6.99
N PRO A 113 -38.62 -7.56 7.18
CA PRO A 113 -38.51 -8.74 6.34
C PRO A 113 -38.91 -8.40 4.90
N PRO A 114 -38.17 -8.86 3.86
CA PRO A 114 -38.51 -8.58 2.48
C PRO A 114 -39.86 -9.20 2.12
N LYS A 115 -40.76 -8.40 1.54
CA LYS A 115 -42.02 -8.85 0.96
C LYS A 115 -41.73 -9.87 -0.14
N GLN A 116 -42.14 -11.12 0.07
CA GLN A 116 -42.15 -12.15 -0.97
C GLN A 116 -43.09 -11.74 -2.10
N SER A 117 -42.55 -11.58 -3.31
CA SER A 117 -43.33 -11.46 -4.54
C SER A 117 -43.92 -12.83 -4.92
N PRO A 118 -45.17 -12.89 -5.42
CA PRO A 118 -45.83 -14.15 -5.76
C PRO A 118 -45.12 -14.87 -6.91
N SER A 119 -44.94 -16.18 -6.74
CA SER A 119 -44.37 -17.09 -7.73
C SER A 119 -45.27 -17.16 -8.97
N ARG A 120 -44.73 -16.79 -10.12
CA ARG A 120 -45.39 -16.96 -11.42
C ARG A 120 -45.32 -18.44 -11.78
N SER A 121 -46.46 -19.14 -11.76
CA SER A 121 -46.56 -20.53 -12.19
C SER A 121 -46.29 -20.63 -13.70
N VAL A 122 -45.14 -21.17 -14.06
CA VAL A 122 -44.83 -21.56 -15.43
C VAL A 122 -45.34 -22.99 -15.62
N LYS A 123 -46.26 -23.17 -16.58
CA LYS A 123 -46.79 -24.48 -17.00
C LYS A 123 -45.65 -25.41 -17.45
N PRO A 124 -45.69 -26.71 -17.13
CA PRO A 124 -44.74 -27.68 -17.65
C PRO A 124 -45.02 -27.96 -19.13
N SER A 125 -44.07 -27.66 -20.01
CA SER A 125 -44.04 -28.13 -21.39
C SER A 125 -43.46 -29.54 -21.44
N LEU A 126 -44.13 -30.43 -22.18
CA LEU A 126 -43.76 -31.83 -22.40
C LEU A 126 -42.33 -32.01 -22.94
N PRO A 127 -41.64 -33.12 -22.59
CA PRO A 127 -40.29 -33.41 -23.07
C PRO A 127 -40.32 -33.84 -24.54
N GLY A 128 -39.61 -33.09 -25.39
CA GLY A 128 -39.24 -33.54 -26.73
C GLY A 128 -38.18 -34.66 -26.68
N PRO A 129 -38.03 -35.43 -27.77
CA PRO A 129 -37.12 -36.57 -27.82
C PRO A 129 -35.68 -36.16 -27.51
N VAL A 130 -35.12 -36.85 -26.53
CA VAL A 130 -33.74 -36.72 -26.06
C VAL A 130 -32.80 -37.08 -27.22
N ALA A 131 -32.24 -36.07 -27.86
CA ALA A 131 -31.00 -36.23 -28.58
C ALA A 131 -29.92 -36.56 -27.55
N THR A 132 -29.46 -37.80 -27.56
CA THR A 132 -28.33 -38.33 -26.80
C THR A 132 -27.09 -37.51 -27.14
N ARG A 133 -26.90 -36.37 -26.47
CA ARG A 133 -25.60 -35.72 -26.41
C ARG A 133 -24.71 -36.61 -25.54
N PRO A 134 -23.54 -37.04 -26.03
CA PRO A 134 -22.63 -37.81 -25.22
C PRO A 134 -22.30 -36.98 -23.97
N LEU A 135 -22.43 -37.60 -22.80
CA LEU A 135 -21.79 -37.15 -21.57
C LEU A 135 -20.31 -36.93 -21.91
N VAL A 136 -19.94 -35.67 -22.09
CA VAL A 136 -18.55 -35.25 -21.95
C VAL A 136 -18.25 -35.54 -20.48
N GLY A 137 -17.61 -36.69 -20.26
CA GLY A 137 -17.03 -37.02 -18.99
C GLY A 137 -16.23 -35.82 -18.55
N ILE A 138 -16.59 -35.25 -17.39
CA ILE A 138 -15.71 -34.36 -16.66
C ILE A 138 -14.51 -35.22 -16.27
N LYS A 139 -13.55 -35.29 -17.20
CA LYS A 139 -12.24 -35.87 -16.99
C LYS A 139 -11.68 -35.18 -15.76
N LYS A 140 -11.20 -35.99 -14.83
CA LYS A 140 -10.33 -35.63 -13.71
C LYS A 140 -8.97 -35.04 -14.16
N ASP A 141 -8.90 -34.53 -15.39
CA ASP A 141 -7.69 -34.02 -16.05
C ASP A 141 -7.63 -32.47 -16.02
N SER A 142 -8.64 -31.75 -15.51
CA SER A 142 -8.58 -30.28 -15.41
C SER A 142 -7.65 -29.75 -14.30
N LEU A 143 -7.00 -30.64 -13.54
CA LEU A 143 -5.87 -30.32 -12.65
C LEU A 143 -4.50 -30.61 -13.28
N GLN A 144 -4.45 -31.15 -14.50
CA GLN A 144 -3.23 -31.32 -15.30
C GLN A 144 -3.26 -30.37 -16.50
N GLY A 145 -3.09 -29.09 -16.20
CA GLY A 145 -3.05 -28.04 -17.21
C GLY A 145 -2.43 -26.73 -16.75
N VAL A 146 -2.11 -26.60 -15.45
CA VAL A 146 -1.12 -25.62 -15.01
C VAL A 146 0.25 -26.25 -15.27
N SER A 147 0.62 -26.28 -16.54
CA SER A 147 2.03 -26.44 -16.89
C SER A 147 2.78 -25.36 -16.11
N PRO A 148 3.87 -25.68 -15.37
CA PRO A 148 4.78 -24.68 -14.87
C PRO A 148 5.53 -24.12 -16.08
N GLY A 149 4.82 -23.38 -16.93
CA GLY A 149 5.39 -22.59 -17.98
C GLY A 149 6.30 -21.61 -17.28
N GLY A 150 7.60 -21.86 -17.41
CA GLY A 150 8.67 -21.05 -16.84
C GLY A 150 8.55 -19.64 -17.37
N VAL A 151 7.76 -18.82 -16.67
CA VAL A 151 7.94 -17.39 -16.69
C VAL A 151 9.17 -17.16 -15.83
N GLN A 152 10.35 -17.24 -16.45
CA GLN A 152 11.55 -16.58 -15.93
C GLN A 152 11.19 -15.08 -15.85
N LEU A 153 10.81 -14.64 -14.66
CA LEU A 153 10.52 -13.23 -14.40
C LEU A 153 11.82 -12.54 -14.00
N ALA A 154 12.03 -11.40 -14.66
CA ALA A 154 13.14 -10.48 -14.54
C ALA A 154 13.47 -10.16 -13.07
N SER A 155 14.74 -9.85 -12.81
CA SER A 155 15.21 -9.25 -11.56
C SER A 155 14.46 -7.94 -11.31
N GLY A 156 13.29 -8.05 -10.69
CA GLY A 156 12.28 -6.99 -10.61
C GLY A 156 12.30 -6.33 -9.25
N THR A 157 12.02 -5.03 -9.25
CA THR A 157 11.80 -4.25 -8.03
C THR A 157 10.54 -4.73 -7.28
N TYR A 158 10.30 -4.28 -6.04
CA TYR A 158 9.07 -4.62 -5.29
C TYR A 158 7.78 -4.36 -6.10
N LEU A 159 7.77 -3.36 -6.99
CA LEU A 159 6.62 -3.05 -7.83
C LEU A 159 6.39 -4.08 -8.94
N ASP A 160 7.46 -4.62 -9.54
CA ASP A 160 7.36 -5.70 -10.53
C ASP A 160 6.76 -6.95 -9.91
N ALA A 161 7.27 -7.31 -8.73
CA ALA A 161 6.80 -8.45 -7.96
C ALA A 161 5.33 -8.27 -7.55
N THR A 162 4.94 -7.06 -7.11
CA THR A 162 3.54 -6.68 -6.83
C THR A 162 2.66 -6.89 -8.05
N LYS A 163 3.05 -6.33 -9.20
CA LYS A 163 2.30 -6.42 -10.45
C LYS A 163 2.12 -7.87 -10.89
N ALA A 164 3.19 -8.67 -10.85
CA ALA A 164 3.16 -10.08 -11.22
C ALA A 164 2.16 -10.88 -10.36
N VAL A 165 2.18 -10.71 -9.04
CA VAL A 165 1.23 -11.40 -8.14
C VAL A 165 -0.21 -10.99 -8.45
N VAL A 166 -0.47 -9.68 -8.52
CA VAL A 166 -1.84 -9.16 -8.71
C VAL A 166 -2.38 -9.59 -10.07
N GLU A 167 -1.64 -9.38 -11.16
CA GLU A 167 -2.10 -9.73 -12.51
C GLU A 167 -2.38 -11.24 -12.65
N ASN A 168 -1.51 -12.10 -12.13
CA ASN A 168 -1.68 -13.55 -12.25
C ASN A 168 -2.86 -14.06 -11.40
N LEU A 169 -3.01 -13.59 -10.16
CA LEU A 169 -4.14 -14.01 -9.30
C LEU A 169 -5.47 -13.44 -9.79
N CYS A 170 -5.50 -12.20 -10.26
CA CYS A 170 -6.72 -11.58 -10.79
C CYS A 170 -7.20 -12.28 -12.07
N LYS A 171 -6.27 -12.68 -12.96
CA LYS A 171 -6.60 -13.41 -14.18
C LYS A 171 -7.38 -14.70 -13.92
N ASN A 172 -7.15 -15.33 -12.77
CA ASN A 172 -7.83 -16.55 -12.35
C ASN A 172 -9.02 -16.30 -11.41
N GLY A 173 -9.33 -15.04 -11.07
CA GLY A 173 -10.35 -14.70 -10.08
C GLY A 173 -9.99 -15.20 -8.68
N GLN A 174 -8.70 -15.17 -8.31
CA GLN A 174 -8.16 -15.71 -7.07
C GLN A 174 -7.55 -14.66 -6.15
N PHE A 175 -7.54 -13.38 -6.54
CA PHE A 175 -6.89 -12.34 -5.74
C PHE A 175 -7.80 -11.88 -4.60
N ALA A 176 -7.30 -11.93 -3.36
CA ALA A 176 -8.01 -11.40 -2.19
C ALA A 176 -7.22 -10.27 -1.49
N GLY A 177 -5.90 -10.28 -1.57
CA GLY A 177 -5.08 -9.20 -1.02
C GLY A 177 -3.59 -9.47 -1.14
N LEU A 178 -2.81 -8.40 -1.05
CA LEU A 178 -1.35 -8.42 -1.05
C LEU A 178 -0.82 -7.39 -0.07
N LEU A 179 0.03 -7.82 0.85
CA LEU A 179 0.79 -6.96 1.75
C LEU A 179 2.28 -7.27 1.59
N LEU A 180 3.05 -6.27 1.18
CA LEU A 180 4.50 -6.26 1.25
C LEU A 180 4.91 -5.29 2.36
N LYS A 181 5.79 -5.74 3.24
CA LYS A 181 6.31 -4.92 4.34
C LYS A 181 7.73 -5.36 4.64
N GLU A 182 8.68 -4.45 4.49
CA GLU A 182 10.11 -4.75 4.69
C GLU A 182 10.48 -6.00 3.88
N ASP A 183 11.21 -6.96 4.46
CA ASP A 183 11.62 -8.21 3.81
C ASP A 183 10.52 -9.28 3.71
N GLN A 184 9.28 -8.97 4.06
CA GLN A 184 8.19 -9.93 4.19
C GLN A 184 7.04 -9.65 3.23
N PHE A 185 6.36 -10.72 2.84
CA PHE A 185 5.13 -10.65 2.07
C PHE A 185 4.04 -11.53 2.66
N TYR A 186 2.80 -11.12 2.39
CA TYR A 186 1.57 -11.85 2.67
C TYR A 186 0.64 -11.71 1.47
N VAL A 187 0.24 -12.82 0.88
CA VAL A 187 -0.67 -12.89 -0.27
C VAL A 187 -1.90 -13.66 0.16
N GLU A 188 -3.02 -12.97 0.23
CA GLU A 188 -4.33 -13.59 0.43
C GLU A 188 -4.89 -14.01 -0.93
N TYR A 189 -5.33 -15.26 -1.00
CA TYR A 189 -5.95 -15.82 -2.20
C TYR A 189 -7.27 -16.51 -1.87
N VAL A 190 -8.08 -16.71 -2.90
CA VAL A 190 -9.33 -17.46 -2.84
C VAL A 190 -9.39 -18.52 -3.94
N SER A 191 -10.08 -19.63 -3.68
CA SER A 191 -10.23 -20.74 -4.60
C SER A 191 -11.59 -21.42 -4.50
N ASP A 192 -12.06 -22.00 -5.60
CA ASP A 192 -13.19 -22.96 -5.61
C ASP A 192 -12.76 -24.37 -5.19
N VAL A 193 -11.46 -24.65 -5.21
CA VAL A 193 -10.87 -25.97 -4.95
C VAL A 193 -10.08 -25.93 -3.65
N LYS A 194 -10.38 -26.89 -2.76
CA LYS A 194 -9.63 -27.12 -1.52
C LYS A 194 -8.26 -27.74 -1.79
N GLY A 195 -7.26 -27.39 -1.00
CA GLY A 195 -5.94 -28.02 -0.94
C GLY A 195 -4.98 -27.50 -2.00
N ILE A 196 -5.18 -26.29 -2.51
CA ILE A 196 -4.32 -25.68 -3.53
C ILE A 196 -3.25 -24.75 -2.94
N SER A 197 -3.28 -24.53 -1.62
CA SER A 197 -2.38 -23.61 -0.92
C SER A 197 -0.89 -23.81 -1.24
N GLN A 198 -0.43 -25.06 -1.33
CA GLN A 198 0.95 -25.37 -1.69
C GLN A 198 1.29 -25.04 -3.15
N ALA A 199 0.34 -25.23 -4.07
CA ALA A 199 0.54 -24.90 -5.48
C ALA A 199 0.60 -23.39 -5.70
N ILE A 200 -0.34 -22.64 -5.09
CA ILE A 200 -0.33 -21.17 -5.11
C ILE A 200 0.93 -20.64 -4.43
N GLY A 201 1.34 -21.23 -3.30
CA GLY A 201 2.56 -20.86 -2.60
C GLY A 201 3.82 -20.97 -3.46
N LYS A 202 3.98 -22.05 -4.22
CA LYS A 202 5.09 -22.22 -5.18
C LYS A 202 5.07 -21.18 -6.30
N GLN A 203 3.89 -20.82 -6.80
CA GLN A 203 3.75 -19.79 -7.83
C GLN A 203 4.14 -18.40 -7.28
N VAL A 204 3.59 -18.04 -6.11
CA VAL A 204 3.91 -16.78 -5.41
C VAL A 204 5.39 -16.70 -5.09
N GLN A 205 6.00 -17.80 -4.63
CA GLN A 205 7.44 -17.87 -4.39
C GLN A 205 8.24 -17.52 -5.66
N GLY A 206 7.84 -18.08 -6.81
CA GLY A 206 8.47 -17.77 -8.10
C GLY A 206 8.29 -16.31 -8.52
N TRP A 207 7.07 -15.77 -8.43
CA TRP A 207 6.79 -14.38 -8.82
C TRP A 207 7.50 -13.35 -7.94
N LEU A 208 7.61 -13.63 -6.65
CA LEU A 208 8.25 -12.73 -5.69
C LEU A 208 9.76 -12.98 -5.53
N SER A 209 10.32 -13.97 -6.23
CA SER A 209 11.71 -14.44 -6.01
C SER A 209 12.00 -14.67 -4.53
N ALA A 210 11.06 -15.30 -3.83
CA ALA A 210 11.14 -15.53 -2.39
C ALA A 210 12.08 -16.69 -2.07
N SER A 211 12.83 -16.58 -0.97
CA SER A 211 13.72 -17.65 -0.49
C SER A 211 12.91 -18.84 0.02
N GLU A 212 11.80 -18.56 0.71
CA GLU A 212 10.89 -19.55 1.26
C GLU A 212 9.45 -19.00 1.31
N PHE A 213 8.48 -19.91 1.44
CA PHE A 213 7.10 -19.55 1.73
C PHE A 213 6.48 -20.52 2.75
N LYS A 214 5.43 -20.04 3.42
CA LYS A 214 4.53 -20.79 4.29
C LYS A 214 3.11 -20.57 3.80
N ALA A 215 2.34 -21.66 3.73
CA ALA A 215 0.93 -21.62 3.39
C ALA A 215 0.10 -21.82 4.65
N SER A 216 -0.85 -20.93 4.91
CA SER A 216 -1.83 -21.12 5.98
C SER A 216 -2.77 -22.30 5.66
N PRO A 217 -3.42 -22.89 6.68
CA PRO A 217 -4.60 -23.69 6.46
C PRO A 217 -5.65 -22.89 5.68
N GLU A 218 -6.38 -23.57 4.81
CA GLU A 218 -7.47 -22.95 4.05
C GLU A 218 -8.73 -22.87 4.90
N GLU A 219 -9.31 -21.67 4.99
CA GLU A 219 -10.59 -21.43 5.62
C GLU A 219 -11.72 -21.57 4.59
N ARG A 220 -12.68 -22.45 4.89
CA ARG A 220 -13.87 -22.62 4.05
C ARG A 220 -14.90 -21.55 4.40
N GLN A 221 -15.25 -20.70 3.44
CA GLN A 221 -16.31 -19.69 3.59
C GLN A 221 -17.44 -19.93 2.59
N ARG A 222 -18.69 -19.66 3.00
CA ARG A 222 -19.87 -19.71 2.13
C ARG A 222 -20.23 -18.30 1.70
N LEU A 223 -20.12 -18.02 0.41
CA LEU A 223 -20.49 -16.76 -0.22
C LEU A 223 -21.79 -16.94 -1.02
N LEU A 224 -22.31 -15.84 -1.57
CA LEU A 224 -23.53 -15.85 -2.39
C LEU A 224 -23.39 -16.74 -3.63
N ASN A 225 -22.18 -16.85 -4.19
CA ASN A 225 -21.89 -17.59 -5.41
C ASN A 225 -21.34 -19.01 -5.17
N GLY A 226 -21.32 -19.49 -3.92
CA GLY A 226 -20.88 -20.85 -3.60
C GLY A 226 -19.96 -20.94 -2.39
N VAL A 227 -19.26 -22.07 -2.30
CA VAL A 227 -18.25 -22.30 -1.27
C VAL A 227 -16.90 -21.90 -1.84
N ARG A 228 -16.15 -21.10 -1.09
CA ARG A 228 -14.78 -20.70 -1.41
C ARG A 228 -13.83 -21.11 -0.30
N TYR A 229 -12.57 -21.30 -0.65
CA TYR A 229 -11.47 -21.60 0.25
C TYR A 229 -10.51 -20.42 0.23
N PHE A 230 -10.30 -19.79 1.38
CA PHE A 230 -9.40 -18.66 1.57
C PHE A 230 -8.11 -19.15 2.21
N GLY A 231 -6.97 -18.63 1.75
CA GLY A 231 -5.70 -18.91 2.37
C GLY A 231 -4.75 -17.74 2.25
N VAL A 232 -3.69 -17.80 3.05
CA VAL A 232 -2.62 -16.80 3.06
C VAL A 232 -1.31 -17.51 2.76
N ILE A 233 -0.58 -17.01 1.77
CA ILE A 233 0.82 -17.36 1.54
C ILE A 233 1.67 -16.26 2.14
N SER A 234 2.59 -16.62 3.04
CA SER A 234 3.55 -15.68 3.60
C SER A 234 4.98 -16.15 3.36
N GLY A 235 5.93 -15.24 3.40
CA GLY A 235 7.33 -15.59 3.22
C GLY A 235 8.24 -14.38 3.28
N LYS A 236 9.48 -14.60 2.85
CA LYS A 236 10.52 -13.58 2.81
C LYS A 236 11.12 -13.44 1.43
N PHE A 237 11.45 -12.21 1.06
CA PHE A 237 12.23 -11.93 -0.13
C PHE A 237 13.65 -12.50 0.00
N GLN A 238 14.27 -12.84 -1.13
CA GLN A 238 15.71 -13.12 -1.10
C GLN A 238 16.49 -11.87 -0.65
N PRO A 239 17.55 -12.04 0.17
CA PRO A 239 18.42 -10.93 0.55
C PRO A 239 18.97 -10.24 -0.70
N GLY A 240 18.92 -8.90 -0.74
CA GLY A 240 19.44 -8.12 -1.86
C GLY A 240 18.42 -7.73 -2.93
N LEU A 241 17.15 -8.11 -2.80
CA LEU A 241 16.09 -7.45 -3.57
C LEU A 241 16.09 -5.95 -3.23
N PRO A 242 16.24 -5.05 -4.22
CA PRO A 242 16.28 -3.63 -3.95
C PRO A 242 14.93 -3.20 -3.39
N ASN A 243 14.90 -2.72 -2.15
CA ASN A 243 13.85 -1.81 -1.71
C ASN A 243 13.75 -0.73 -2.80
N LEU A 244 12.55 -0.34 -3.24
CA LEU A 244 12.43 0.76 -4.17
C LEU A 244 13.01 2.00 -3.51
N THR A 245 14.26 2.29 -3.84
CA THR A 245 14.94 3.53 -3.57
C THR A 245 15.18 4.16 -4.92
N SER A 246 14.27 5.04 -5.33
CA SER A 246 14.67 6.03 -6.31
C SER A 246 15.61 6.96 -5.54
N ALA A 247 16.88 6.97 -5.92
CA ALA A 247 17.87 7.91 -5.41
C ALA A 247 18.26 8.82 -6.56
N THR A 248 17.30 9.59 -7.07
CA THR A 248 17.61 10.71 -7.94
C THR A 248 17.93 11.90 -7.05
N LYS A 249 19.07 12.58 -7.32
CA LYS A 249 19.66 13.67 -6.51
C LYS A 249 18.78 14.93 -6.35
N GLU A 250 17.52 14.90 -6.78
CA GLU A 250 16.58 15.98 -6.48
C GLU A 250 16.10 15.85 -5.02
N SER A 251 16.87 16.44 -4.11
CA SER A 251 16.47 16.70 -2.72
C SER A 251 15.36 17.75 -2.70
N GLY A 252 14.15 17.34 -3.06
CA GLY A 252 12.94 18.11 -2.83
C GLY A 252 12.45 17.94 -1.39
N SER A 253 11.72 18.92 -0.86
CA SER A 253 11.10 18.81 0.46
C SER A 253 10.04 17.69 0.48
N VAL A 254 9.69 17.19 1.68
CA VAL A 254 8.61 16.18 1.83
C VAL A 254 7.30 16.67 1.22
N ASP A 255 7.03 17.98 1.29
CA ASP A 255 5.80 18.55 0.77
C ASP A 255 5.81 18.59 -0.77
N GLN A 256 6.96 18.86 -1.40
CA GLN A 256 7.15 18.71 -2.85
C GLN A 256 7.01 17.25 -3.30
N PHE A 257 7.51 16.29 -2.50
CA PHE A 257 7.30 14.87 -2.78
C PHE A 257 5.80 14.53 -2.79
N ILE A 258 5.04 15.00 -1.80
CA ILE A 258 3.58 14.79 -1.70
C ILE A 258 2.87 15.40 -2.90
N GLU A 259 3.23 16.61 -3.31
CA GLU A 259 2.65 17.30 -4.46
C GLU A 259 2.89 16.51 -5.76
N LYS A 260 4.16 16.16 -6.04
CA LYS A 260 4.53 15.34 -7.22
C LYS A 260 3.83 13.98 -7.20
N LEU A 261 3.69 13.35 -6.03
CA LEU A 261 3.03 12.06 -5.90
C LEU A 261 1.52 12.15 -6.17
N ASN A 262 0.86 13.20 -5.69
CA ASN A 262 -0.55 13.46 -6.00
C ASN A 262 -0.75 13.75 -7.49
N ALA A 263 0.15 14.49 -8.12
CA ALA A 263 0.13 14.70 -9.57
C ALA A 263 0.26 13.37 -10.33
N LEU A 264 1.15 12.46 -9.88
CA LEU A 264 1.31 11.12 -10.46
C LEU A 264 0.03 10.27 -10.31
N LEU A 265 -0.63 10.31 -9.16
CA LEU A 265 -1.91 9.62 -8.93
C LEU A 265 -2.99 10.15 -9.88
N ASN A 266 -3.10 11.47 -10.01
CA ASN A 266 -4.07 12.12 -10.88
C ASN A 266 -3.81 11.79 -12.36
N GLN A 267 -2.55 11.82 -12.80
CA GLN A 267 -2.15 11.44 -14.16
C GLN A 267 -2.59 10.01 -14.51
N ASN A 268 -2.52 9.10 -13.55
CA ASN A 268 -2.92 7.71 -13.71
C ASN A 268 -4.40 7.46 -13.40
N LYS A 269 -5.23 8.50 -13.21
CA LYS A 269 -6.66 8.39 -12.87
C LYS A 269 -6.91 7.54 -11.62
N VAL A 270 -6.03 7.68 -10.63
CA VAL A 270 -6.15 7.03 -9.33
C VAL A 270 -6.57 8.06 -8.30
N SER A 271 -7.69 7.80 -7.61
CA SER A 271 -8.26 8.73 -6.64
C SER A 271 -7.52 8.63 -5.31
N SER A 272 -6.80 9.68 -4.94
CA SER A 272 -6.23 9.82 -3.59
C SER A 272 -7.36 10.06 -2.58
N ARG A 273 -7.43 9.24 -1.54
CA ARG A 273 -8.41 9.36 -0.45
C ARG A 273 -7.83 10.14 0.73
N LYS A 274 -6.55 9.90 1.03
CA LYS A 274 -5.87 10.49 2.17
C LYS A 274 -4.37 10.45 1.92
N VAL A 275 -3.68 11.51 2.31
CA VAL A 275 -2.23 11.54 2.46
C VAL A 275 -1.92 11.97 3.89
N GLN A 276 -1.05 11.23 4.58
CA GLN A 276 -0.69 11.51 5.97
C GLN A 276 0.83 11.54 6.11
N LYS A 277 1.35 12.70 6.46
CA LYS A 277 2.73 12.89 6.92
C LYS A 277 2.83 12.43 8.38
N LEU A 278 3.78 11.55 8.67
CA LEU A 278 4.05 11.06 10.03
C LEU A 278 5.23 11.81 10.66
N PRO A 279 5.41 11.74 11.99
CA PRO A 279 6.54 12.36 12.66
C PRO A 279 7.87 11.91 12.06
N SER A 280 8.74 12.88 11.81
CA SER A 280 10.06 12.62 11.24
C SER A 280 11.01 12.05 12.28
N TYR A 281 11.98 11.28 11.84
CA TYR A 281 13.03 10.71 12.68
C TYR A 281 14.38 10.79 11.96
N THR A 282 15.47 10.81 12.72
CA THR A 282 16.81 10.79 12.15
C THR A 282 17.34 9.36 12.17
N ASP A 283 17.81 8.88 11.02
CA ASP A 283 18.43 7.56 10.88
C ASP A 283 19.73 7.71 10.11
N LYS A 284 20.83 7.22 10.69
CA LYS A 284 22.21 7.36 10.16
C LYS A 284 22.55 8.81 9.73
N GLY A 285 22.09 9.79 10.50
CA GLY A 285 22.34 11.21 10.24
C GLY A 285 21.50 11.84 9.12
N THR A 286 20.58 11.09 8.51
CA THR A 286 19.64 11.61 7.51
C THR A 286 18.26 11.77 8.14
N LEU A 287 17.59 12.90 7.87
CA LEU A 287 16.21 13.11 8.31
C LEU A 287 15.27 12.30 7.42
N LYS A 288 14.48 11.42 8.02
CA LYS A 288 13.50 10.59 7.35
C LYS A 288 12.10 10.97 7.78
N THR A 289 11.22 11.16 6.82
CA THR A 289 9.81 11.48 7.06
C THR A 289 8.94 10.42 6.40
N PRO A 290 8.23 9.60 7.19
CA PRO A 290 7.28 8.65 6.62
C PRO A 290 6.04 9.37 6.10
N VAL A 291 5.56 8.93 4.94
CA VAL A 291 4.34 9.43 4.30
C VAL A 291 3.47 8.24 3.94
N SER A 292 2.25 8.19 4.46
CA SER A 292 1.27 7.14 4.15
C SER A 292 0.22 7.70 3.20
N VAL A 293 -0.10 6.94 2.16
CA VAL A 293 -1.02 7.33 1.09
C VAL A 293 -2.06 6.25 0.92
N TRP A 294 -3.33 6.63 1.01
CA TRP A 294 -4.49 5.79 0.72
C TRP A 294 -5.10 6.24 -0.58
N ALA A 295 -5.28 5.31 -1.49
CA ALA A 295 -5.79 5.61 -2.81
C ALA A 295 -6.63 4.45 -3.36
N GLU A 296 -7.44 4.73 -4.36
CA GLU A 296 -8.39 3.80 -4.95
C GLU A 296 -8.50 4.04 -6.44
N GLY A 297 -8.53 2.98 -7.24
CA GLY A 297 -8.64 3.09 -8.68
C GLY A 297 -8.98 1.75 -9.32
N ASP A 298 -9.25 1.80 -10.62
CA ASP A 298 -9.45 0.59 -11.41
C ASP A 298 -8.13 -0.16 -11.56
N ARG A 299 -8.18 -1.49 -11.71
CA ARG A 299 -6.99 -2.34 -11.80
C ARG A 299 -5.95 -1.83 -12.79
N GLN A 300 -6.40 -1.46 -13.99
CA GLN A 300 -5.52 -0.98 -15.06
C GLN A 300 -4.80 0.32 -14.66
N ASN A 301 -5.53 1.26 -14.07
CA ASN A 301 -5.01 2.55 -13.59
C ASN A 301 -4.00 2.35 -12.46
N ILE A 302 -4.27 1.42 -11.53
CA ILE A 302 -3.37 1.09 -10.45
C ILE A 302 -2.08 0.46 -10.99
N MET A 303 -2.16 -0.49 -11.93
CA MET A 303 -0.96 -1.08 -12.54
C MET A 303 -0.13 -0.05 -13.33
N ALA A 304 -0.78 0.88 -14.03
CA ALA A 304 -0.11 1.99 -14.72
C ALA A 304 0.58 2.94 -13.73
N PHE A 305 -0.06 3.22 -12.60
CA PHE A 305 0.55 3.98 -11.51
C PHE A 305 1.78 3.28 -10.94
N LEU A 306 1.73 1.96 -10.67
CA LEU A 306 2.90 1.22 -10.19
C LEU A 306 4.06 1.25 -11.20
N GLU A 307 3.75 1.20 -12.50
CA GLU A 307 4.78 1.32 -13.54
C GLU A 307 5.42 2.72 -13.51
N SER A 308 4.59 3.77 -13.45
CA SER A 308 5.05 5.16 -13.41
C SER A 308 5.85 5.48 -12.15
N LEU A 309 5.54 4.81 -11.03
CA LEU A 309 6.23 4.97 -9.75
C LEU A 309 7.68 4.47 -9.80
N LYS A 310 8.05 3.60 -10.75
CA LYS A 310 9.45 3.15 -10.93
C LYS A 310 10.36 4.28 -11.42
N SER A 311 9.83 5.17 -12.25
CA SER A 311 10.53 6.34 -12.79
C SER A 311 10.30 7.61 -11.97
N PHE A 312 9.64 7.50 -10.82
CA PHE A 312 9.28 8.67 -10.03
C PHE A 312 10.54 9.30 -9.38
N PRO A 313 10.75 10.62 -9.57
CA PRO A 313 11.93 11.29 -9.07
C PRO A 313 11.84 11.57 -7.55
N GLY A 314 13.01 11.65 -6.91
CA GLY A 314 13.16 11.99 -5.50
C GLY A 314 14.01 10.98 -4.74
N ASN A 315 14.27 11.27 -3.47
CA ASN A 315 14.97 10.40 -2.53
C ASN A 315 13.96 9.76 -1.57
N TYR A 316 13.34 8.65 -1.98
CA TYR A 316 12.34 7.96 -1.17
C TYR A 316 12.52 6.44 -1.22
N GLY A 317 12.15 5.80 -0.12
CA GLY A 317 11.96 4.36 -0.01
C GLY A 317 10.48 3.99 0.00
N VAL A 318 10.09 2.86 -0.59
CA VAL A 318 8.78 2.25 -0.32
C VAL A 318 8.95 1.22 0.81
N SER A 319 8.34 1.47 1.98
CA SER A 319 8.44 0.57 3.13
C SER A 319 7.30 -0.44 3.22
N LYS A 320 6.13 -0.08 2.69
CA LYS A 320 4.93 -0.92 2.73
C LYS A 320 4.08 -0.71 1.48
N VAL A 321 3.55 -1.81 0.97
CA VAL A 321 2.59 -1.85 -0.13
C VAL A 321 1.44 -2.76 0.29
N LEU A 322 0.22 -2.25 0.36
CA LEU A 322 -0.99 -3.04 0.61
C LEU A 322 -1.97 -2.81 -0.53
N LEU A 323 -2.38 -3.88 -1.21
CA LEU A 323 -3.41 -3.86 -2.24
C LEU A 323 -4.50 -4.84 -1.86
N VAL A 324 -5.76 -4.40 -1.90
CA VAL A 324 -6.94 -5.24 -1.67
C VAL A 324 -8.04 -4.88 -2.67
N PRO A 325 -8.89 -5.83 -3.10
CA PRO A 325 -10.10 -5.50 -3.83
C PRO A 325 -10.95 -4.48 -3.07
N ALA A 326 -11.56 -3.54 -3.80
CA ALA A 326 -12.44 -2.55 -3.19
C ALA A 326 -13.71 -3.20 -2.62
N GLU A 327 -14.17 -4.28 -3.26
CA GLU A 327 -15.31 -5.10 -2.87
C GLU A 327 -14.87 -6.50 -2.42
N LYS A 328 -15.47 -7.00 -1.33
CA LYS A 328 -15.04 -8.26 -0.70
C LYS A 328 -15.15 -9.51 -1.60
N ASN A 329 -16.04 -9.49 -2.60
CA ASN A 329 -16.31 -10.62 -3.47
C ASN A 329 -15.76 -10.43 -4.90
N ASP A 330 -15.06 -9.32 -5.15
CA ASP A 330 -14.43 -9.04 -6.43
C ASP A 330 -13.01 -9.63 -6.45
N PHE A 331 -12.92 -10.90 -6.82
CA PHE A 331 -11.64 -11.62 -6.86
C PHE A 331 -10.87 -11.42 -8.16
N GLN A 332 -11.47 -10.72 -9.13
CA GLN A 332 -10.77 -10.19 -10.31
C GLN A 332 -10.14 -8.82 -10.03
N ALA A 333 -10.55 -8.19 -8.93
CA ALA A 333 -10.08 -6.93 -8.42
C ALA A 333 -10.21 -5.82 -9.47
N ASP A 334 -11.37 -5.72 -10.10
CA ASP A 334 -11.71 -4.68 -11.07
C ASP A 334 -11.43 -3.29 -10.49
N ARG A 335 -11.71 -3.12 -9.19
CA ARG A 335 -11.33 -1.94 -8.41
C ARG A 335 -10.46 -2.33 -7.22
N ILE A 336 -9.37 -1.59 -7.01
CA ILE A 336 -8.39 -1.86 -5.95
C ILE A 336 -8.28 -0.65 -5.02
N LYS A 337 -8.26 -0.94 -3.72
CA LYS A 337 -7.83 0.00 -2.68
C LYS A 337 -6.37 -0.29 -2.36
N MET A 338 -5.56 0.76 -2.32
CA MET A 338 -4.14 0.67 -2.06
C MET A 338 -3.71 1.56 -0.90
N VAL A 339 -2.72 1.07 -0.14
CA VAL A 339 -2.00 1.84 0.87
C VAL A 339 -0.51 1.71 0.60
N PHE A 340 0.15 2.86 0.44
CA PHE A 340 1.61 2.95 0.32
C PHE A 340 2.17 3.69 1.51
N ASP A 341 3.17 3.10 2.16
CA ASP A 341 4.01 3.84 3.10
C ASP A 341 5.36 4.09 2.44
N PHE A 342 5.68 5.38 2.32
CA PHE A 342 6.94 5.90 1.81
C PHE A 342 7.79 6.39 2.97
N VAL A 343 9.11 6.33 2.79
CA VAL A 343 10.09 6.96 3.68
C VAL A 343 10.89 7.94 2.85
N VAL A 344 10.58 9.23 2.97
CA VAL A 344 11.25 10.31 2.23
C VAL A 344 12.46 10.78 3.02
N SER A 345 13.61 10.88 2.37
CA SER A 345 14.85 11.35 2.99
C SER A 345 15.13 12.78 2.55
N GLY A 346 15.25 13.69 3.51
CA GLY A 346 15.50 15.12 3.31
C GLY A 346 16.93 15.54 3.57
#